data_AF-A0A1Y3AWE1-F1
#
_entry.id   AF-A0A1Y3AWE1-F1
#
_cell.length_a   1.000
_cell.length_b   1.000
_cell.length_c   1.000
_cell.angle_alpha   90.00
_cell.angle_beta   90.00
_cell.angle_gamma   90.00
#
_symmetry.space_group_name_H-M   'P 1'
#
loop_
_entity.id
_entity.type
_entity.pdbx_description
1 polymer ?
#
loop_
_entity_poly.entity_id
_entity_poly.type
_entity_poly.pdbx_seq_one_letter_code
_entity_poly.pdbx_strand_id
1 'polypeptide(L)'
;MDAKNVDKIPKGFELNDIELEMKTQRSKMKQNIGDSFLESKTILINTFDNGKEVRINFIAETDDYDGSLLNSHSHIIAKFLRGEYCLTGGSGWWKYEFCYGKSVNQFHEEKGEKRIVINLGKWNLDHHIEWIQKDLSRKPKPGKTPKQVWHYYSSGDFCELTQRPRTVEVKLKCRYDPSNPDSVAIYLMEPRTCEYILGVESPIICDLISNVNEYGIFQFTNEE
;
A
#
# COMPACT_ATOMS: atom_id res chain seq x y z
N MET A 1 -2.96 34.80 29.55
CA MET A 1 -4.16 33.95 29.34
C MET A 1 -4.16 33.59 27.88
N ASP A 2 -3.46 32.50 27.60
CA ASP A 2 -2.78 32.30 26.33
C ASP A 2 -3.65 31.41 25.45
N ALA A 3 -4.16 31.98 24.36
CA ALA A 3 -4.84 31.21 23.33
C ALA A 3 -3.79 30.35 22.61
N LYS A 4 -3.70 29.07 22.99
CA LYS A 4 -2.80 28.12 22.34
C LYS A 4 -3.15 28.04 20.85
N ASN A 5 -2.13 28.27 20.02
CA ASN A 5 -2.19 28.01 18.59
C ASN A 5 -2.42 26.50 18.40
N VAL A 6 -3.60 26.12 17.89
CA VAL A 6 -3.87 24.75 17.46
C VAL A 6 -3.47 24.69 16.00
N ASP A 7 -2.33 24.06 15.72
CA ASP A 7 -1.80 23.98 14.36
C ASP A 7 -2.81 23.30 13.44
N LYS A 8 -3.29 24.07 12.45
CA LYS A 8 -4.28 23.60 11.48
C LYS A 8 -3.62 22.62 10.53
N ILE A 9 -3.77 21.34 10.84
CA ILE A 9 -3.50 20.21 9.95
C ILE A 9 -4.10 20.52 8.56
N PRO A 10 -3.28 20.66 7.49
CA PRO A 10 -3.79 21.02 6.18
C PRO A 10 -4.69 19.91 5.61
N LYS A 11 -5.91 20.28 5.20
CA LYS A 11 -6.78 19.39 4.41
C LYS A 11 -6.12 19.07 3.07
N GLY A 12 -6.49 17.93 2.47
CA GLY A 12 -5.85 17.41 1.25
C GLY A 12 -5.86 18.43 0.10
N PHE A 13 -4.76 18.48 -0.64
CA PHE A 13 -4.52 19.42 -1.74
C PHE A 13 -5.44 19.16 -2.96
N GLU A 14 -5.78 20.23 -3.69
CA GLU A 14 -6.61 20.16 -4.89
C GLU A 14 -5.83 19.69 -6.13
N LEU A 15 -6.55 19.15 -7.12
CA LEU A 15 -5.99 18.49 -8.30
C LEU A 15 -5.07 19.37 -9.18
N ASN A 16 -5.17 20.69 -9.08
CA ASN A 16 -4.49 21.64 -9.97
C ASN A 16 -2.97 21.76 -9.69
N ASP A 17 -2.53 21.53 -8.45
CA ASP A 17 -1.13 21.71 -8.06
C ASP A 17 -0.21 20.58 -8.56
N ILE A 18 -0.81 19.42 -8.88
CA ILE A 18 -0.11 18.23 -9.41
C ILE A 18 0.58 18.56 -10.75
N GLU A 19 -0.08 19.28 -11.65
CA GLU A 19 0.48 19.55 -12.99
C GLU A 19 1.65 20.55 -12.95
N LEU A 20 1.72 21.38 -11.91
CA LEU A 20 2.79 22.36 -11.73
C LEU A 20 4.05 21.70 -11.14
N GLU A 21 3.91 20.86 -10.10
CA GLU A 21 5.05 20.11 -9.52
C GLU A 21 5.68 19.12 -10.53
N MET A 22 4.86 18.42 -11.33
CA MET A 22 5.35 17.46 -12.33
C MET A 22 6.21 18.11 -13.42
N LYS A 23 5.97 19.40 -13.74
CA LYS A 23 6.80 20.17 -14.69
C LYS A 23 8.16 20.55 -14.06
N THR A 24 8.19 20.81 -12.76
CA THR A 24 9.40 21.24 -12.04
C THR A 24 10.36 20.09 -11.72
N GLN A 25 9.88 18.86 -11.52
CA GLN A 25 10.77 17.72 -11.21
C GLN A 25 11.56 17.20 -12.44
N ARG A 26 11.03 17.33 -13.66
CA ARG A 26 11.70 16.89 -14.89
C ARG A 26 13.04 17.58 -15.18
N SER A 27 13.32 18.74 -14.57
CA SER A 27 14.58 19.48 -14.78
C SER A 27 15.71 19.10 -13.81
N LYS A 28 15.42 18.39 -12.71
CA LYS A 28 16.41 18.08 -11.66
C LYS A 28 17.06 16.70 -11.77
N MET A 29 16.54 15.79 -12.58
CA MET A 29 17.04 14.40 -12.67
C MET A 29 18.16 14.23 -13.71
N LYS A 30 19.26 14.97 -13.53
CA LYS A 30 20.55 14.74 -14.21
C LYS A 30 21.74 15.16 -13.32
N GLN A 31 22.11 14.30 -12.37
CA GLN A 31 23.49 14.06 -11.87
C GLN A 31 23.46 13.26 -10.55
N ASN A 32 23.82 11.98 -10.60
CA ASN A 32 25.00 11.40 -9.91
C ASN A 32 24.92 9.87 -9.85
N ILE A 33 26.10 9.22 -9.88
CA ILE A 33 26.34 7.77 -9.88
C ILE A 33 27.43 7.48 -8.84
N GLY A 34 27.35 6.33 -8.16
CA GLY A 34 28.28 5.85 -7.12
C GLY A 34 27.63 5.88 -5.71
N ASP A 35 27.73 4.86 -4.86
CA ASP A 35 28.63 3.70 -4.85
C ASP A 35 28.00 2.48 -4.13
N SER A 36 28.77 1.40 -3.90
CA SER A 36 28.40 0.09 -3.32
C SER A 36 28.43 0.06 -1.75
N PHE A 37 28.14 -1.03 -0.98
CA PHE A 37 28.05 -2.49 -1.22
C PHE A 37 27.30 -3.25 -0.09
N LEU A 38 26.90 -4.51 -0.34
CA LEU A 38 26.55 -5.63 0.59
C LEU A 38 25.24 -5.69 1.43
N GLU A 39 24.76 -6.93 1.60
CA GLU A 39 23.51 -7.38 2.25
C GLU A 39 23.64 -7.66 3.77
N SER A 40 22.50 -7.88 4.43
CA SER A 40 22.40 -8.97 5.41
C SER A 40 21.09 -9.77 5.24
N LYS A 41 21.20 -11.04 4.85
CA LYS A 41 20.11 -12.03 4.87
C LYS A 41 19.98 -12.62 6.27
N THR A 42 18.75 -12.91 6.70
CA THR A 42 18.51 -13.62 7.96
C THR A 42 18.89 -15.09 7.82
N ILE A 43 19.80 -15.55 8.68
CA ILE A 43 20.23 -16.95 8.78
C ILE A 43 19.38 -17.63 9.85
N LEU A 44 18.79 -18.79 9.54
CA LEU A 44 18.18 -19.65 10.56
C LEU A 44 19.26 -20.48 11.24
N ILE A 45 19.26 -20.46 12.57
CA ILE A 45 20.27 -21.10 13.43
C ILE A 45 19.56 -22.13 14.30
N ASN A 46 19.90 -23.41 14.12
CA ASN A 46 19.48 -24.49 15.02
C ASN A 46 20.65 -24.86 15.95
N THR A 47 20.42 -24.73 17.26
CA THR A 47 21.35 -25.15 18.32
C THR A 47 20.94 -26.50 18.87
N PHE A 48 21.84 -27.48 18.84
CA PHE A 48 21.68 -28.74 19.55
C PHE A 48 22.60 -28.74 20.78
N ASP A 49 22.01 -28.92 21.96
CA ASP A 49 22.71 -29.04 23.24
C ASP A 49 22.49 -30.44 23.83
N ASN A 50 23.58 -31.19 23.95
CA ASN A 50 23.61 -32.52 24.55
C ASN A 50 24.39 -32.52 25.89
N GLY A 51 24.56 -31.36 26.54
CA GLY A 51 25.15 -31.22 27.87
C GLY A 51 26.67 -31.34 27.95
N LYS A 52 27.39 -31.37 26.81
CA LYS A 52 28.87 -31.44 26.77
C LYS A 52 29.54 -30.73 25.58
N GLU A 53 28.81 -30.43 24.52
CA GLU A 53 29.25 -29.59 23.39
C GLU A 53 28.01 -29.00 22.72
N VAL A 54 28.09 -27.74 22.25
CA VAL A 54 27.06 -27.10 21.43
C VAL A 54 27.52 -27.09 19.99
N ARG A 55 26.69 -27.59 19.07
CA ARG A 55 26.96 -27.52 17.62
C ARG A 55 25.94 -26.64 16.92
N ILE A 56 26.45 -25.79 16.03
CA ILE A 56 25.68 -24.84 15.22
C ILE A 56 25.69 -25.33 13.78
N ASN A 57 24.51 -25.65 13.24
CA ASN A 57 24.35 -25.99 11.83
C ASN A 57 23.63 -24.85 11.11
N PHE A 58 24.22 -24.37 10.02
CA PHE A 58 23.63 -23.38 9.13
C PHE A 58 22.90 -24.10 7.99
N ILE A 59 21.60 -23.87 7.86
CA ILE A 59 20.79 -24.39 6.75
C ILE A 59 20.60 -23.27 5.74
N ALA A 60 21.22 -23.43 4.57
CA ALA A 60 20.91 -22.67 3.37
C ALA A 60 20.42 -23.67 2.32
N GLU A 61 19.12 -23.66 2.02
CA GLU A 61 18.57 -24.50 0.96
C GLU A 61 18.78 -23.81 -0.40
N THR A 62 19.71 -24.36 -1.17
CA THR A 62 20.02 -23.99 -2.55
C THR A 62 20.11 -25.27 -3.37
N ASP A 63 19.51 -25.27 -4.56
CA ASP A 63 20.04 -25.98 -5.73
C ASP A 63 19.64 -25.20 -6.98
N ASP A 64 20.57 -25.09 -7.94
CA ASP A 64 20.55 -24.07 -9.01
C ASP A 64 19.65 -24.43 -10.21
N TYR A 65 18.57 -23.66 -10.40
CA TYR A 65 18.07 -23.27 -11.72
C TYR A 65 17.36 -21.90 -11.59
N ASP A 66 17.36 -21.10 -12.65
CA ASP A 66 17.01 -19.66 -12.62
C ASP A 66 15.54 -19.39 -12.16
N GLY A 67 15.35 -19.22 -10.84
CA GLY A 67 14.04 -19.06 -10.21
C GLY A 67 13.99 -18.18 -8.96
N SER A 68 15.11 -17.54 -8.58
CA SER A 68 15.20 -16.74 -7.34
C SER A 68 14.31 -15.49 -7.38
N LEU A 69 14.16 -14.86 -8.55
CA LEU A 69 13.35 -13.65 -8.73
C LEU A 69 11.84 -13.95 -8.64
N LEU A 70 11.39 -15.08 -9.20
CA LEU A 70 10.00 -15.54 -9.13
C LEU A 70 9.58 -15.84 -7.68
N ASN A 71 10.45 -16.50 -6.92
CA ASN A 71 10.19 -16.75 -5.49
C ASN A 71 10.08 -15.43 -4.70
N SER A 72 10.96 -14.47 -4.96
CA SER A 72 10.89 -13.13 -4.36
C SER A 72 9.59 -12.39 -4.72
N HIS A 73 9.21 -12.37 -5.99
CA HIS A 73 8.01 -11.67 -6.46
C HIS A 73 6.72 -12.27 -5.89
N SER A 74 6.56 -13.60 -5.95
CA SER A 74 5.43 -14.31 -5.35
C SER A 74 5.38 -14.11 -3.83
N HIS A 75 6.53 -14.05 -3.15
CA HIS A 75 6.61 -13.74 -1.73
C HIS A 75 6.15 -12.30 -1.40
N ILE A 76 6.49 -11.31 -2.24
CA ILE A 76 6.01 -9.93 -2.11
C ILE A 76 4.49 -9.85 -2.33
N ILE A 77 3.95 -10.52 -3.35
CA ILE A 77 2.50 -10.64 -3.59
C ILE A 77 1.79 -11.26 -2.38
N ALA A 78 2.33 -12.36 -1.84
CA ALA A 78 1.75 -13.03 -0.68
C ALA A 78 1.80 -12.14 0.58
N LYS A 79 2.89 -11.40 0.80
CA LYS A 79 2.99 -10.39 1.87
C LYS A 79 2.00 -9.24 1.69
N PHE A 80 1.82 -8.76 0.46
CA PHE A 80 0.84 -7.72 0.14
C PHE A 80 -0.57 -8.19 0.49
N LEU A 81 -0.99 -9.37 0.00
CA LEU A 81 -2.32 -9.92 0.27
C LEU A 81 -2.60 -10.22 1.75
N ARG A 82 -1.57 -10.55 2.54
CA ARG A 82 -1.68 -10.67 4.00
C ARG A 82 -1.68 -9.34 4.74
N GLY A 83 -1.39 -8.22 4.06
CA GLY A 83 -1.26 -6.88 4.63
C GLY A 83 0.05 -6.67 5.40
N GLU A 84 1.08 -7.48 5.14
CA GLU A 84 2.43 -7.38 5.70
C GLU A 84 3.34 -6.47 4.88
N TYR A 85 3.07 -6.33 3.57
CA TYR A 85 3.70 -5.37 2.69
C TYR A 85 2.68 -4.32 2.27
N CYS A 86 2.93 -3.06 2.62
CA CYS A 86 2.04 -1.94 2.37
C CYS A 86 2.60 -1.04 1.27
N LEU A 87 1.73 -0.61 0.34
CA LEU A 87 2.09 0.32 -0.70
C LEU A 87 2.11 1.74 -0.14
N THR A 88 3.21 2.47 -0.31
CA THR A 88 3.37 3.84 0.19
C THR A 88 3.63 4.83 -0.94
N GLY A 89 3.25 6.10 -0.72
CA GLY A 89 3.41 7.15 -1.73
C GLY A 89 2.89 8.52 -1.28
N GLY A 90 2.70 9.42 -2.24
CA GLY A 90 2.24 10.80 -2.01
C GLY A 90 3.35 11.86 -2.16
N SER A 91 3.02 13.00 -2.78
CA SER A 91 3.89 14.16 -2.94
C SER A 91 3.66 15.20 -1.84
N GLY A 92 4.60 16.14 -1.69
CA GLY A 92 4.52 17.20 -0.68
C GLY A 92 4.43 16.68 0.76
N TRP A 93 3.70 17.42 1.59
CA TRP A 93 3.56 17.23 3.04
C TRP A 93 2.96 15.88 3.43
N TRP A 94 1.91 15.42 2.74
CA TRP A 94 1.20 14.20 3.08
C TRP A 94 1.77 12.98 2.36
N LYS A 95 2.00 11.92 3.14
CA LYS A 95 2.24 10.56 2.67
C LYS A 95 1.05 9.67 2.97
N TYR A 96 0.94 8.61 2.18
CA TYR A 96 -0.14 7.64 2.27
C TYR A 96 0.44 6.23 2.35
N GLU A 97 -0.22 5.36 3.09
CA GLU A 97 0.14 3.97 3.32
C GLU A 97 -1.12 3.12 3.19
N PHE A 98 -1.07 2.15 2.27
CA PHE A 98 -2.15 1.22 2.00
C PHE A 98 -1.70 -0.22 2.29
N CYS A 99 -2.26 -0.79 3.36
CA CYS A 99 -2.04 -2.18 3.75
C CYS A 99 -3.31 -2.97 3.38
N TYR A 100 -3.22 -3.80 2.34
CA TYR A 100 -4.35 -4.57 1.81
C TYR A 100 -4.98 -5.46 2.90
N GLY A 101 -6.30 -5.43 3.00
CA GLY A 101 -7.04 -6.19 4.02
C GLY A 101 -6.82 -5.72 5.46
N LYS A 102 -6.15 -4.57 5.68
CA LYS A 102 -5.88 -4.00 7.01
C LYS A 102 -6.39 -2.57 7.14
N SER A 103 -5.74 -1.60 6.51
CA SER A 103 -5.94 -0.18 6.77
C SER A 103 -5.38 0.74 5.70
N VAL A 104 -5.95 1.95 5.63
CA VAL A 104 -5.41 3.11 4.93
C VAL A 104 -5.01 4.16 5.95
N ASN A 105 -3.76 4.61 5.90
CA ASN A 105 -3.23 5.68 6.75
C ASN A 105 -2.76 6.86 5.89
N GLN A 106 -3.10 8.07 6.30
CA GLN A 106 -2.44 9.31 5.90
C GLN A 106 -1.44 9.67 7.01
N PHE A 107 -0.23 10.08 6.65
CA PHE A 107 0.77 10.46 7.64
C PHE A 107 1.71 11.56 7.16
N HIS A 108 2.29 12.27 8.12
CA HIS A 108 3.39 13.21 7.92
C HIS A 108 4.53 12.85 8.87
N GLU A 109 5.76 12.99 8.40
CA GLU A 109 6.98 12.66 9.15
C GLU A 109 8.11 13.60 8.72
N GLU A 110 8.66 14.35 9.67
CA GLU A 110 9.84 15.21 9.50
C GLU A 110 10.94 14.78 10.49
N LYS A 111 12.22 15.02 10.13
CA LYS A 111 13.37 14.54 10.90
C LYS A 111 13.45 15.21 12.27
N GLY A 112 13.29 14.41 13.33
CA GLY A 112 13.32 14.87 14.71
C GLY A 112 11.95 15.24 15.28
N GLU A 113 10.89 15.17 14.47
CA GLU A 113 9.51 15.38 14.90
C GLU A 113 8.77 14.07 15.14
N LYS A 114 7.60 14.15 15.79
CA LYS A 114 6.73 13.00 16.00
C LYS A 114 5.88 12.75 14.75
N ARG A 115 6.00 11.55 14.15
CA ARG A 115 5.13 11.10 13.04
C ARG A 115 3.65 11.32 13.40
N ILE A 116 2.96 12.11 12.57
CA ILE A 116 1.51 12.34 12.65
C ILE A 116 0.86 11.28 11.77
N VAL A 117 -0.09 10.51 12.31
CA VAL A 117 -0.83 9.47 11.57
C VAL A 117 -2.33 9.71 11.76
N ILE A 118 -3.07 9.62 10.67
CA ILE A 118 -4.53 9.68 10.61
C ILE A 118 -5.01 8.43 9.85
N ASN A 119 -5.73 7.54 10.52
CA ASN A 119 -6.34 6.38 9.89
C ASN A 119 -7.59 6.81 9.11
N LEU A 120 -7.58 6.62 7.79
CA LEU A 120 -8.70 6.98 6.91
C LEU A 120 -9.75 5.86 6.82
N GLY A 121 -9.37 4.64 7.20
CA GLY A 121 -10.27 3.49 7.28
C GLY A 121 -9.52 2.19 7.57
N LYS A 122 -10.30 1.19 8.00
CA LYS A 122 -9.91 -0.18 8.30
C LYS A 122 -10.75 -1.14 7.47
N TRP A 123 -10.17 -2.28 7.13
CA TRP A 123 -10.86 -3.31 6.38
C TRP A 123 -11.90 -4.01 7.24
N ASN A 124 -13.08 -4.23 6.68
CA ASN A 124 -14.09 -5.13 7.21
C ASN A 124 -14.85 -5.73 6.02
N LEU A 125 -14.90 -7.06 5.96
CA LEU A 125 -15.48 -7.78 4.81
C LEU A 125 -16.97 -7.51 4.65
N ASP A 126 -17.73 -7.55 5.73
CA ASP A 126 -19.19 -7.38 5.72
C ASP A 126 -19.56 -5.95 5.30
N HIS A 127 -18.89 -4.94 5.86
CA HIS A 127 -19.06 -3.54 5.48
C HIS A 127 -18.72 -3.28 4.00
N HIS A 128 -17.71 -3.97 3.46
CA HIS A 128 -17.36 -3.89 2.04
C HIS A 128 -18.42 -4.55 1.14
N ILE A 129 -18.91 -5.73 1.52
CA ILE A 129 -20.00 -6.42 0.81
C ILE A 129 -21.27 -5.57 0.82
N GLU A 130 -21.67 -5.01 1.97
CA GLU A 130 -22.79 -4.08 2.07
C GLU A 130 -22.61 -2.82 1.19
N TRP A 131 -21.40 -2.25 1.16
CA TRP A 131 -21.09 -1.09 0.33
C TRP A 131 -21.20 -1.40 -1.18
N ILE A 132 -20.84 -2.62 -1.61
CA ILE A 132 -21.10 -3.10 -2.97
C ILE A 132 -22.59 -3.34 -3.21
N GLN A 133 -23.32 -3.94 -2.27
CA GLN A 133 -24.75 -4.23 -2.45
C GLN A 133 -25.61 -2.96 -2.59
N LYS A 134 -25.17 -1.84 -1.99
CA LYS A 134 -25.81 -0.52 -2.12
C LYS A 134 -25.68 0.09 -3.53
N ASP A 135 -24.71 -0.34 -4.34
CA ASP A 135 -24.51 0.09 -5.73
C ASP A 135 -23.77 -0.98 -6.53
N LEU A 136 -24.52 -1.79 -7.26
CA LEU A 136 -23.99 -2.92 -8.02
C LEU A 136 -23.08 -2.53 -9.19
N SER A 137 -22.98 -1.23 -9.55
CA SER A 137 -22.00 -0.77 -10.56
C SER A 137 -20.55 -0.95 -10.11
N ARG A 138 -20.34 -1.16 -8.80
CA ARG A 138 -19.04 -1.43 -8.15
C ARG A 138 -18.55 -2.86 -8.35
N LYS A 139 -19.43 -3.81 -8.69
CA LYS A 139 -19.03 -5.21 -8.93
C LYS A 139 -18.19 -5.35 -10.21
N PRO A 140 -17.16 -6.22 -10.23
CA PRO A 140 -16.54 -6.67 -11.48
C PRO A 140 -17.58 -7.25 -12.44
N LYS A 141 -17.39 -7.07 -13.74
CA LYS A 141 -18.32 -7.59 -14.75
C LYS A 141 -18.04 -9.08 -14.99
N PRO A 142 -19.04 -9.98 -14.88
CA PRO A 142 -18.84 -11.41 -15.13
C PRO A 142 -18.18 -11.70 -16.49
N GLY A 143 -17.28 -12.68 -16.51
CA GLY A 143 -16.57 -13.10 -17.72
C GLY A 143 -15.59 -12.08 -18.31
N LYS A 144 -15.20 -11.03 -17.56
CA LYS A 144 -14.21 -10.03 -18.00
C LYS A 144 -13.27 -9.65 -16.87
N THR A 145 -11.96 -9.73 -17.12
CA THR A 145 -10.94 -9.11 -16.27
C THR A 145 -11.24 -7.61 -16.11
N PRO A 146 -11.41 -7.10 -14.89
CA PRO A 146 -11.66 -5.68 -14.69
C PRO A 146 -10.41 -4.85 -14.95
N LYS A 147 -10.58 -3.57 -15.33
CA LYS A 147 -9.47 -2.62 -15.46
C LYS A 147 -9.04 -2.01 -14.10
N GLN A 148 -9.89 -2.14 -13.10
CA GLN A 148 -9.72 -1.64 -11.73
C GLN A 148 -10.73 -2.34 -10.82
N VAL A 149 -10.40 -2.49 -9.53
CA VAL A 149 -11.35 -2.89 -8.49
C VAL A 149 -11.45 -1.81 -7.42
N TRP A 150 -12.54 -1.83 -6.66
CA TRP A 150 -12.82 -0.87 -5.59
C TRP A 150 -13.02 -1.60 -4.28
N HIS A 151 -12.30 -1.19 -3.25
CA HIS A 151 -12.41 -1.73 -1.89
C HIS A 151 -12.85 -0.64 -0.92
N TYR A 152 -13.76 -0.96 0.00
CA TYR A 152 -14.25 -0.02 0.99
C TYR A 152 -13.63 -0.26 2.37
N TYR A 153 -13.05 0.79 2.93
CA TYR A 153 -12.46 0.80 4.27
C TYR A 153 -13.25 1.79 5.13
N SER A 154 -13.61 1.36 6.34
CA SER A 154 -14.51 2.08 7.24
C SER A 154 -13.95 2.13 8.66
N SER A 155 -14.63 2.77 9.61
CA SER A 155 -14.18 2.82 11.02
C SER A 155 -12.77 3.40 11.19
N GLY A 156 -12.43 4.40 10.37
CA GLY A 156 -11.25 5.22 10.53
C GLY A 156 -11.32 6.14 11.75
N ASP A 157 -10.31 6.98 11.94
CA ASP A 157 -10.26 7.90 13.07
C ASP A 157 -11.46 8.85 13.07
N PHE A 158 -11.96 9.18 14.26
CA PHE A 158 -13.12 10.04 14.42
C PHE A 158 -12.88 11.43 13.82
N CYS A 159 -13.81 11.88 12.98
CA CYS A 159 -13.78 13.20 12.37
C CYS A 159 -14.71 14.15 13.11
N GLU A 160 -14.13 15.11 13.83
CA GLU A 160 -14.86 16.11 14.61
C GLU A 160 -15.78 16.98 13.74
N LEU A 161 -15.42 17.22 12.47
CA LEU A 161 -16.21 18.05 11.55
C LEU A 161 -17.52 17.39 11.11
N THR A 162 -17.54 16.06 10.95
CA THR A 162 -18.73 15.30 10.53
C THR A 162 -19.38 14.53 11.68
N GLN A 163 -18.73 14.49 12.84
CA GLN A 163 -19.10 13.69 14.01
C GLN A 163 -19.23 12.18 13.67
N ARG A 164 -18.39 11.68 12.75
CA ARG A 164 -18.40 10.29 12.25
C ARG A 164 -16.97 9.75 12.08
N PRO A 165 -16.75 8.43 12.12
CA PRO A 165 -15.50 7.82 11.68
C PRO A 165 -15.19 8.17 10.22
N ARG A 166 -13.90 8.34 9.89
CA ARG A 166 -13.43 8.45 8.50
C ARG A 166 -13.70 7.16 7.71
N THR A 167 -13.91 7.32 6.40
CA THR A 167 -14.11 6.21 5.46
C THR A 167 -13.38 6.49 4.15
N VAL A 168 -12.87 5.45 3.49
CA VAL A 168 -12.14 5.59 2.21
C VAL A 168 -12.49 4.47 1.22
N GLU A 169 -12.75 4.88 -0.01
CA GLU A 169 -12.90 4.00 -1.17
C GLU A 169 -11.52 3.88 -1.87
N VAL A 170 -10.90 2.70 -1.81
CA VAL A 170 -9.60 2.42 -2.42
C VAL A 170 -9.81 1.88 -3.83
N LYS A 171 -9.31 2.62 -4.82
CA LYS A 171 -9.34 2.28 -6.24
C LYS A 171 -8.01 1.63 -6.63
N LEU A 172 -8.02 0.32 -6.82
CA LEU A 172 -6.86 -0.48 -7.21
C LEU A 172 -6.84 -0.66 -8.73
N LYS A 173 -5.73 -0.29 -9.39
CA LYS A 173 -5.59 -0.39 -10.85
C LYS A 173 -4.19 -0.89 -11.23
N CYS A 174 -4.14 -1.85 -12.13
CA CYS A 174 -2.89 -2.27 -12.78
C CYS A 174 -2.27 -1.11 -13.56
N ARG A 175 -0.98 -0.87 -13.34
CA ARG A 175 -0.15 0.02 -14.15
C ARG A 175 1.25 -0.55 -14.23
N TYR A 176 1.67 -0.92 -15.43
CA TYR A 176 3.04 -1.30 -15.73
C TYR A 176 3.82 -0.09 -16.26
N ASP A 177 5.03 0.15 -15.72
CA ASP A 177 5.97 1.12 -16.27
C ASP A 177 7.28 0.36 -16.60
N PRO A 178 7.61 0.14 -17.88
CA PRO A 178 8.84 -0.56 -18.28
C PRO A 178 10.12 0.12 -17.80
N SER A 179 10.06 1.42 -17.44
CA SER A 179 11.20 2.19 -16.93
C SER A 179 11.30 2.17 -15.40
N ASN A 180 10.26 1.72 -14.69
CA ASN A 180 10.26 1.56 -13.24
C ASN A 180 9.31 0.42 -12.82
N PRO A 181 9.78 -0.84 -12.83
CA PRO A 181 8.98 -2.02 -12.49
C PRO A 181 8.45 -2.06 -11.05
N ASP A 182 9.03 -1.27 -10.14
CA ASP A 182 8.60 -1.16 -8.74
C ASP A 182 7.74 0.10 -8.48
N SER A 183 7.29 0.77 -9.54
CA SER A 183 6.58 2.06 -9.40
C SER A 183 5.24 1.93 -8.69
N VAL A 184 5.01 2.84 -7.75
CA VAL A 184 3.76 2.97 -6.99
C VAL A 184 3.27 4.41 -7.12
N ALA A 185 2.12 4.59 -7.76
CA ALA A 185 1.45 5.88 -7.86
C ALA A 185 0.24 5.90 -6.92
N ILE A 186 0.33 6.70 -5.85
CA ILE A 186 -0.76 6.87 -4.88
C ILE A 186 -1.17 8.34 -4.79
N TYR A 187 -2.48 8.58 -4.83
CA TYR A 187 -3.10 9.88 -4.63
C TYR A 187 -4.37 9.76 -3.77
N LEU A 188 -4.69 10.82 -3.05
CA LEU A 188 -5.90 10.93 -2.22
C LEU A 188 -6.77 12.07 -2.73
N MET A 189 -8.09 11.86 -2.78
CA MET A 189 -9.09 12.90 -3.01
C MET A 189 -10.08 12.89 -1.84
N GLU A 190 -10.56 14.06 -1.40
CA GLU A 190 -11.58 14.21 -0.35
C GLU A 190 -12.88 14.78 -0.97
N PRO A 191 -13.66 13.99 -1.74
CA PRO A 191 -14.87 14.47 -2.42
C PRO A 191 -15.97 14.94 -1.47
N ARG A 192 -15.97 14.46 -0.21
CA ARG A 192 -16.79 14.98 0.90
C ARG A 192 -15.91 15.01 2.15
N THR A 193 -16.19 15.94 3.08
CA THR A 193 -15.35 16.07 4.28
C THR A 193 -15.27 14.74 5.04
N CYS A 194 -14.05 14.27 5.30
CA CYS A 194 -13.76 13.00 5.97
C CYS A 194 -14.23 11.71 5.26
N GLU A 195 -14.57 11.81 3.96
CA GLU A 195 -14.81 10.68 3.08
C GLU A 195 -13.87 10.77 1.87
N TYR A 196 -13.07 9.73 1.66
CA TYR A 196 -11.93 9.81 0.74
C TYR A 196 -12.01 8.80 -0.41
N ILE A 197 -11.33 9.11 -1.50
CA ILE A 197 -10.97 8.15 -2.55
C ILE A 197 -9.44 8.07 -2.60
N LEU A 198 -8.89 6.88 -2.34
CA LEU A 198 -7.46 6.60 -2.50
C LEU A 198 -7.25 5.89 -3.85
N GLY A 199 -6.60 6.55 -4.80
CA GLY A 199 -6.15 5.92 -6.03
C GLY A 199 -4.80 5.24 -5.81
N VAL A 200 -4.71 3.95 -6.17
CA VAL A 200 -3.47 3.16 -6.08
C VAL A 200 -3.24 2.48 -7.42
N GLU A 201 -2.18 2.90 -8.13
CA GLU A 201 -1.72 2.27 -9.36
C GLU A 201 -0.33 1.65 -9.14
N SER A 202 -0.16 0.36 -9.44
CA SER A 202 1.11 -0.36 -9.27
C SER A 202 1.18 -1.64 -10.12
N PRO A 203 2.38 -2.10 -10.52
CA PRO A 203 2.59 -3.39 -11.19
C PRO A 203 2.06 -4.60 -10.41
N ILE A 204 2.18 -4.63 -9.08
CA ILE A 204 1.69 -5.75 -8.24
C ILE A 204 0.19 -6.02 -8.36
N ILE A 205 -0.58 -5.02 -8.84
CA ILE A 205 -2.02 -5.16 -9.08
C ILE A 205 -2.28 -5.89 -10.41
N CYS A 206 -1.32 -5.89 -11.35
CA CYS A 206 -1.45 -6.54 -12.65
C CYS A 206 -1.51 -8.07 -12.53
N ASP A 207 -0.75 -8.66 -11.61
CA ASP A 207 -0.77 -10.11 -11.35
C ASP A 207 -2.08 -10.56 -10.68
N LEU A 208 -2.68 -9.66 -9.89
CA LEU A 208 -3.85 -9.95 -9.05
C LEU A 208 -5.20 -9.67 -9.72
N ILE A 209 -5.25 -8.70 -10.65
CA ILE A 209 -6.52 -8.22 -11.21
C ILE A 209 -7.20 -9.22 -12.16
N SER A 210 -6.46 -10.22 -12.63
CA SER A 210 -6.98 -11.38 -13.35
C SER A 210 -7.88 -12.28 -12.48
N ASN A 211 -7.57 -12.40 -11.19
CA ASN A 211 -8.19 -13.33 -10.26
C ASN A 211 -8.93 -12.59 -9.13
N VAL A 212 -10.14 -12.10 -9.45
CA VAL A 212 -11.02 -11.40 -8.50
C VAL A 212 -12.36 -12.12 -8.37
N ASN A 213 -12.90 -12.13 -7.15
CA ASN A 213 -14.27 -12.60 -6.93
C ASN A 213 -15.32 -11.53 -7.33
N GLU A 214 -16.62 -11.85 -7.21
CA GLU A 214 -17.72 -10.93 -7.53
C GLU A 214 -17.79 -9.66 -6.66
N TYR A 215 -17.01 -9.58 -5.58
CA TYR A 215 -16.85 -8.42 -4.70
C TYR A 215 -15.56 -7.64 -4.98
N GLY A 216 -14.83 -7.96 -6.04
CA GLY A 216 -13.58 -7.30 -6.41
C GLY A 216 -12.40 -7.61 -5.49
N ILE A 217 -12.50 -8.66 -4.66
CA ILE A 217 -11.44 -9.09 -3.74
C ILE A 217 -10.52 -10.05 -4.50
N PHE A 218 -9.21 -9.77 -4.50
CA PHE A 218 -8.22 -10.66 -5.10
C PHE A 218 -8.24 -12.02 -4.41
N GLN A 219 -8.21 -13.09 -5.20
CA GLN A 219 -8.09 -14.46 -4.71
C GLN A 219 -6.65 -14.95 -4.91
N PHE A 220 -6.18 -15.79 -4.00
CA PHE A 220 -4.90 -16.47 -4.18
C PHE A 220 -5.14 -17.77 -4.96
N THR A 221 -4.52 -17.91 -6.13
CA THR A 221 -4.31 -19.22 -6.75
C THR A 221 -3.03 -19.80 -6.18
N ASN A 222 -3.17 -20.80 -5.30
CA ASN A 222 -2.14 -21.82 -5.20
C ASN A 222 -2.21 -22.58 -6.54
N GLU A 223 -1.36 -22.22 -7.50
CA GLU A 223 -1.09 -23.12 -8.62
C GLU A 223 -0.23 -24.27 -8.04
N GLU A 224 -0.78 -25.49 -8.13
CA GLU A 224 -0.20 -26.74 -7.60
C GLU A 224 0.97 -27.25 -8.46
#